data_AF-A0A7C1CDA2-F1
#
_entry.id   AF-A0A7C1CDA2-F1
#
_cell.length_a   1.000
_cell.length_b   1.000
_cell.length_c   1.000
_cell.angle_alpha   90.00
_cell.angle_beta   90.00
_cell.angle_gamma   90.00
#
_symmetry.space_group_name_H-M   'P 1'
#
loop_
_entity.id
_entity.type
_entity.pdbx_description
1 polymer ?
#
loop_
_entity_poly.entity_id
_entity_poly.type
_entity_poly.pdbx_seq_one_letter_code
_entity_poly.pdbx_strand_id
1 'polypeptide(L)'
;MGALDDGATEMVVNDLHGARGGFNLVPEELYECAKYVTGPRTCRMAGIDESFNIAFMIGYHAMAGTKGAVLDHTLLATITTLTCNLESPV
;
A
#
# COMPACT_ATOMS: atom_id res chain seq x y z
N MET A 1 0.74 17.64 13.98
CA MET A 1 2.03 17.22 13.39
C MET A 1 1.72 16.09 12.43
N GLY A 2 2.14 16.20 11.18
CA GLY A 2 1.80 15.26 10.12
C GLY A 2 2.18 15.84 8.76
N ALA A 3 2.02 15.06 7.68
CA ALA A 3 2.52 15.43 6.35
C ALA A 3 2.06 16.83 5.87
N LEU A 4 0.82 17.22 6.17
CA LEU A 4 0.29 18.54 5.81
C LEU A 4 0.93 19.69 6.60
N ASP A 5 1.16 19.48 7.90
CA ASP A 5 1.83 20.47 8.76
C ASP A 5 3.29 20.70 8.32
N ASP A 6 3.89 19.69 7.68
CA ASP A 6 5.26 19.72 7.14
C ASP A 6 5.31 20.09 5.64
N GLY A 7 4.21 20.63 5.09
CA GLY A 7 4.19 21.25 3.76
C GLY A 7 3.68 20.37 2.62
N ALA A 8 3.17 19.17 2.88
CA ALA A 8 2.44 18.42 1.85
C ALA A 8 1.17 19.17 1.44
N THR A 9 0.95 19.31 0.13
CA THR A 9 -0.22 20.01 -0.42
C THR A 9 -1.31 19.06 -0.92
N GLU A 10 -0.98 17.79 -1.08
CA GLU A 10 -1.88 16.75 -1.56
C GLU A 10 -1.60 15.43 -0.84
N MET A 11 -2.66 14.66 -0.60
CA MET A 11 -2.59 13.34 -0.01
C MET A 11 -3.57 12.42 -0.73
N VAL A 12 -3.02 11.31 -1.23
CA VAL A 12 -3.80 10.24 -1.87
C VAL A 12 -3.66 8.97 -1.04
N VAL A 13 -4.80 8.40 -0.65
CA VAL A 13 -4.89 7.16 0.11
C VAL A 13 -5.32 6.04 -0.83
N ASN A 14 -4.47 5.03 -0.96
CA ASN A 14 -4.74 3.84 -1.75
C ASN A 14 -4.80 2.62 -0.83
N ASP A 15 -6.01 2.08 -0.61
CA ASP A 15 -6.21 0.88 0.20
C ASP A 15 -5.80 -0.37 -0.60
N LEU A 16 -4.71 -1.00 -0.18
CA LEU A 16 -4.11 -2.14 -0.86
C LEU A 16 -4.44 -3.49 -0.22
N HIS A 17 -5.28 -3.49 0.81
CA HIS A 17 -5.54 -4.71 1.58
C HIS A 17 -6.65 -5.57 0.96
N GLY A 18 -6.35 -6.87 0.85
CA GLY A 18 -7.28 -7.88 0.38
C GLY A 18 -7.47 -7.94 -1.15
N ALA A 19 -8.00 -9.08 -1.61
CA ALA A 19 -8.25 -9.35 -3.03
C ALA A 19 -9.48 -8.60 -3.59
N ARG A 20 -10.25 -7.89 -2.74
CA ARG A 20 -11.53 -7.28 -3.10
C ARG A 20 -11.43 -5.85 -3.62
N GLY A 21 -10.23 -5.31 -3.84
CA GLY A 21 -10.07 -3.98 -4.44
C GLY A 21 -10.09 -2.80 -3.46
N GLY A 22 -9.70 -3.01 -2.20
CA GLY A 22 -9.45 -1.94 -1.23
C GLY A 22 -10.70 -1.22 -0.74
N PHE A 23 -11.51 -1.92 0.06
CA PHE A 23 -12.74 -1.39 0.66
C PHE A 23 -12.76 -1.60 2.18
N ASN A 24 -11.59 -1.47 2.81
CA ASN A 24 -11.40 -1.72 4.23
C ASN A 24 -11.40 -0.43 5.05
N LEU A 25 -11.04 0.69 4.42
CA LEU A 25 -11.12 2.01 5.04
C LEU A 25 -12.50 2.62 4.83
N VAL A 26 -13.01 3.30 5.86
CA VAL A 26 -14.25 4.07 5.80
C VAL A 26 -13.91 5.48 5.29
N PRO A 27 -14.33 5.89 4.08
CA PRO A 27 -13.94 7.18 3.51
C PRO A 27 -14.29 8.37 4.41
N GLU A 28 -15.40 8.28 5.14
CA GLU A 28 -15.89 9.31 6.06
C GLU A 28 -15.01 9.47 7.31
N GLU A 29 -14.18 8.48 7.63
CA GLU A 29 -13.22 8.53 8.75
C GLU A 29 -11.81 8.95 8.30
N LEU A 30 -11.59 9.10 6.99
CA LEU A 30 -10.34 9.66 6.46
C LEU A 30 -10.29 11.18 6.68
N TYR A 31 -9.09 11.72 6.66
CA TYR A 31 -8.90 13.17 6.67
C TYR A 31 -9.67 13.80 5.51
N GLU A 32 -10.43 14.87 5.77
CA GLU A 32 -11.40 15.44 4.85
C GLU A 32 -10.82 15.81 3.47
N CYS A 33 -9.56 16.25 3.41
CA CYS A 33 -8.92 16.60 2.13
C CYS A 33 -8.15 15.43 1.48
N ALA A 34 -8.20 14.22 2.04
CA ALA A 34 -7.57 13.06 1.45
C ALA A 34 -8.37 12.57 0.22
N LYS A 35 -7.68 12.30 -0.88
CA LYS A 35 -8.29 11.64 -2.03
C LYS A 35 -8.20 10.13 -1.85
N TYR A 36 -9.32 9.43 -1.94
CA TYR A 36 -9.37 7.98 -1.76
C TYR A 36 -9.46 7.24 -3.11
N VAL A 37 -8.56 6.29 -3.35
CA VAL A 37 -8.54 5.47 -4.56
C VAL A 37 -9.42 4.23 -4.36
N THR A 38 -10.54 4.17 -5.07
CA THR A 38 -11.55 3.11 -4.95
C THR A 38 -11.98 2.55 -6.31
N GLY A 39 -12.52 1.34 -6.32
CA GLY A 39 -13.03 0.66 -7.52
C GLY A 39 -12.02 -0.25 -8.23
N PRO A 40 -12.43 -0.92 -9.32
CA PRO A 40 -11.58 -1.82 -10.09
C PRO A 40 -10.34 -1.11 -10.67
N ARG A 41 -9.18 -1.75 -10.58
CA ARG A 41 -7.89 -1.20 -11.03
C ARG A 41 -7.01 -2.25 -11.69
N THR A 42 -6.20 -1.80 -12.65
CA THR A 42 -5.30 -2.66 -13.43
C THR A 42 -3.99 -2.99 -12.70
N CYS A 43 -3.59 -2.16 -11.72
CA CYS A 43 -2.44 -2.42 -10.86
C CYS A 43 -2.72 -1.98 -9.41
N ARG A 44 -1.95 -2.52 -8.45
CA ARG A 44 -2.08 -2.15 -7.03
C ARG A 44 -1.67 -0.70 -6.79
N MET A 45 -0.62 -0.23 -7.45
CA MET A 45 -0.08 1.13 -7.29
C MET A 45 -0.70 2.14 -8.27
N ALA A 46 -1.98 1.97 -8.62
CA ALA A 46 -2.64 2.82 -9.59
C ALA A 46 -2.70 4.28 -9.10
N GLY A 47 -2.41 5.22 -10.00
CA GLY A 47 -2.44 6.65 -9.71
C GLY A 47 -1.18 7.21 -9.05
N ILE A 48 -0.13 6.40 -8.88
CA ILE A 48 1.19 6.87 -8.44
C ILE A 48 2.06 7.08 -9.66
N ASP A 49 2.65 8.28 -9.76
CA ASP A 49 3.58 8.69 -10.80
C ASP A 49 4.68 9.60 -10.22
N GLU A 50 5.47 10.21 -11.09
CA GLU A 50 6.60 11.08 -10.72
C GLU A 50 6.20 12.39 -10.05
N SER A 51 4.91 12.74 -9.99
CA SER A 51 4.43 13.94 -9.29
C SER A 51 4.44 13.80 -7.77
N PHE A 52 4.50 12.58 -7.23
CA PHE A 52 4.54 12.32 -5.79
C PHE A 52 5.97 12.40 -5.25
N ASN A 53 6.17 13.11 -4.14
CA ASN A 53 7.49 13.22 -3.52
C ASN A 53 7.79 12.11 -2.51
N ILE A 54 6.76 11.58 -1.84
CA ILE A 54 6.89 10.65 -0.71
C ILE A 54 5.75 9.63 -0.77
N ALA A 55 6.06 8.38 -0.39
CA ALA A 55 5.06 7.34 -0.17
C ALA A 55 5.19 6.79 1.27
N PHE A 56 4.04 6.57 1.91
CA PHE A 56 3.96 5.91 3.22
C PHE A 56 3.36 4.52 3.08
N MET A 57 4.04 3.51 3.60
CA MET A 57 3.59 2.10 3.59
C MET A 57 3.03 1.74 4.98
N ILE A 58 1.76 2.07 5.20
CA ILE A 58 1.12 1.94 6.52
C ILE A 58 0.45 0.56 6.64
N GLY A 59 0.66 -0.12 7.77
CA GLY A 59 0.06 -1.43 8.04
C GLY A 59 0.64 -2.58 7.20
N TYR A 60 1.82 -2.39 6.60
CA TYR A 60 2.52 -3.44 5.86
C TYR A 60 3.06 -4.52 6.80
N HIS A 61 3.12 -5.76 6.32
CA HIS A 61 3.70 -6.90 7.03
C HIS A 61 4.84 -7.50 6.21
N ALA A 62 5.58 -8.42 6.83
CA ALA A 62 6.70 -9.08 6.19
C ALA A 62 6.26 -9.99 5.03
N MET A 63 7.20 -10.26 4.13
CA MET A 63 7.03 -11.21 3.03
C MET A 63 6.91 -12.65 3.54
N ALA A 64 6.32 -13.52 2.73
CA ALA A 64 6.15 -14.94 3.03
C ALA A 64 7.47 -15.63 3.45
N GLY A 65 7.41 -16.44 4.50
CA GLY A 65 8.54 -17.21 5.03
C GLY A 65 9.37 -16.44 6.07
N THR A 66 8.99 -15.21 6.44
CA THR A 66 9.74 -14.42 7.42
C THR A 66 9.53 -15.00 8.83
N LYS A 67 10.59 -15.57 9.41
CA LYS A 67 10.51 -16.23 10.72
C LYS A 67 9.99 -15.30 11.82
N GLY A 68 8.90 -15.70 12.47
CA GLY A 68 8.30 -14.98 13.60
C GLY A 68 7.47 -13.76 13.20
N ALA A 69 7.27 -13.51 11.90
CA ALA A 69 6.41 -12.44 11.44
C ALA A 69 4.93 -12.80 11.61
N VAL A 70 4.12 -11.77 11.85
CA VAL A 70 2.67 -11.89 11.97
C VAL A 70 2.04 -11.71 10.59
N LEU A 71 1.22 -12.69 10.18
CA LEU A 71 0.48 -12.69 8.91
C LEU A 71 1.37 -12.52 7.67
N ASP A 72 2.56 -13.12 7.68
CA ASP A 72 3.51 -13.00 6.59
C ASP A 72 2.98 -13.65 5.31
N HIS A 73 2.97 -12.88 4.23
CA HIS A 73 2.65 -13.39 2.90
C HIS A 73 3.14 -12.38 1.84
N THR A 74 3.25 -12.84 0.59
CA THR A 74 3.70 -12.01 -0.52
C THR A 74 2.60 -11.89 -1.56
N LEU A 75 1.84 -10.80 -1.57
CA LEU A 75 0.66 -10.56 -2.43
C LEU A 75 -0.53 -11.50 -2.18
N LEU A 76 -0.32 -12.82 -2.27
CA LEU A 76 -1.27 -13.90 -2.04
C LEU A 76 -0.61 -14.95 -1.12
N ALA A 77 -1.41 -15.69 -0.35
CA ALA A 77 -0.90 -16.73 0.55
C ALA A 77 -0.14 -17.87 -0.16
N THR A 78 -0.32 -18.02 -1.48
CA THR A 78 0.32 -19.05 -2.30
C THR A 78 1.65 -18.63 -2.90
N ILE A 79 2.01 -17.35 -2.83
CA ILE A 79 3.27 -16.83 -3.38
C ILE A 79 4.28 -16.76 -2.24
N THR A 80 5.38 -17.50 -2.37
CA THR A 80 6.45 -17.58 -1.38
C THR A 80 7.56 -16.57 -1.63
N THR A 81 7.83 -16.23 -2.89
CA THR A 81 8.93 -15.34 -3.27
C THR A 81 8.54 -14.49 -4.47
N LEU A 82 8.97 -13.23 -4.45
CA LEU A 82 8.87 -12.30 -5.57
C LEU A 82 10.25 -11.69 -5.78
N THR A 83 10.78 -11.75 -7.00
CA THR A 83 12.07 -11.15 -7.35
C THR A 83 11.88 -10.13 -8.46
N CYS A 84 12.69 -9.07 -8.43
CA CYS A 84 12.82 -8.10 -9.51
C CYS A 84 14.29 -8.09 -9.92
N ASN A 85 14.59 -8.29 -11.21
CA ASN A 85 15.95 -8.30 -11.76
C ASN A 85 16.93 -9.34 -11.16
N LEU A 86 16.41 -10.52 -10.77
CA LEU A 86 17.16 -11.74 -10.42
C LEU A 86 17.95 -11.78 -9.10
N GLU A 87 17.84 -10.80 -8.21
CA GLU A 87 18.33 -11.01 -6.84
C GLU A 87 17.29 -11.83 -6.06
N SER A 88 17.59 -13.12 -5.90
CA SER A 88 16.89 -13.99 -4.97
C SER A 88 17.07 -13.44 -3.55
N PRO A 89 16.02 -13.29 -2.72
CA PRO A 89 16.14 -12.83 -1.34
C PRO A 89 16.60 -13.97 -0.42
N VAL A 90 17.63 -14.72 -0.86
CA VAL A 90 18.32 -15.74 -0.06
C VAL A 90 19.81 -15.43 -0.04
#